data_AF-A0A131ZVD3-F1
#
_entry.id   AF-A0A131ZVD3-F1
#
_cell.length_a   1.000
_cell.length_b   1.000
_cell.length_c   1.000
_cell.angle_alpha   90.00
_cell.angle_beta   90.00
_cell.angle_gamma   90.00
#
_symmetry.space_group_name_H-M   'P 1'
#
loop_
_entity.id
_entity.type
_entity.pdbx_description
1 polymer ?
#
loop_
_entity_poly.entity_id
_entity_poly.type
_entity_poly.pdbx_seq_one_letter_code
_entity_poly.pdbx_strand_id
1 'polypeptide(L)'
;MPKFTIQSNHDLAPIIKRMGLIDIFDARANFSNISNENLFVSDILQKAIIEVTEDGTEAAAATAIMMARCVSQTIAFKIDRTD
;
A
#
# COMPACT_ATOMS: atom_id res chain seq x y z
N MET A 1 -30.50 16.75 18.02
CA MET A 1 -29.90 16.26 16.76
C MET A 1 -29.61 14.77 16.91
N PRO A 2 -29.67 13.96 15.83
CA PRO A 2 -29.32 12.54 15.94
C PRO A 2 -27.83 12.36 16.23
N LYS A 3 -27.50 11.47 17.18
CA LYS A 3 -26.13 11.10 17.56
C LYS A 3 -25.74 9.81 16.84
N PHE A 4 -24.60 9.79 16.17
CA PHE A 4 -24.12 8.58 15.50
C PHE A 4 -22.62 8.62 15.26
N THR A 5 -22.04 7.44 15.07
CA THR A 5 -20.64 7.27 14.70
C THR A 5 -20.55 6.43 13.43
N ILE A 6 -19.77 6.89 12.46
CA ILE A 6 -19.43 6.16 11.25
C ILE A 6 -17.96 5.78 11.34
N GLN A 7 -17.66 4.50 11.13
CA GLN A 7 -16.30 4.00 11.03
C GLN A 7 -16.10 3.29 9.70
N SER A 8 -14.97 3.55 9.06
CA SER A 8 -14.54 2.91 7.84
C SER A 8 -13.14 2.35 8.01
N ASN A 9 -12.92 1.14 7.50
CA ASN A 9 -11.62 0.52 7.34
C ASN A 9 -11.55 -0.09 5.94
N HIS A 10 -10.54 0.27 5.17
CA HIS A 10 -10.39 -0.15 3.79
C HIS A 10 -8.96 -0.61 3.50
N ASP A 11 -8.86 -1.76 2.83
CA ASP A 11 -7.70 -2.08 1.98
C ASP A 11 -7.89 -1.34 0.65
N LEU A 12 -7.04 -0.34 0.42
CA LEU A 12 -7.07 0.49 -0.77
C LEU A 12 -6.25 -0.11 -1.92
N ALA A 13 -5.39 -1.11 -1.69
CA ALA A 13 -4.60 -1.72 -2.75
C ALA A 13 -5.47 -2.22 -3.94
N PRO A 14 -6.57 -2.98 -3.74
CA PRO A 14 -7.41 -3.42 -4.85
C PRO A 14 -8.17 -2.26 -5.52
N ILE A 15 -8.52 -1.21 -4.78
CA ILE A 15 -9.21 -0.03 -5.34
C ILE A 15 -8.25 0.74 -6.26
N ILE A 16 -7.04 1.03 -5.78
CA ILE A 16 -6.02 1.76 -6.56
C ILE A 16 -5.59 0.97 -7.79
N LYS A 17 -5.47 -0.36 -7.69
CA LYS A 17 -5.26 -1.23 -8.86
C LYS A 17 -6.38 -1.10 -9.89
N ARG A 18 -7.65 -1.10 -9.47
CA ARG A 18 -8.80 -0.88 -10.38
C ARG A 18 -8.83 0.51 -10.99
N MET A 19 -8.24 1.51 -10.33
CA MET A 19 -8.10 2.87 -10.87
C MET A 19 -6.96 3.00 -11.90
N GLY A 20 -6.14 1.96 -12.09
CA GLY A 20 -5.09 1.91 -13.12
C GLY A 20 -3.66 2.05 -12.59
N LEU A 21 -3.46 2.31 -11.29
CA LEU A 21 -2.12 2.27 -10.69
C LEU A 21 -1.77 0.82 -10.33
N ILE A 22 -1.17 0.10 -11.26
CA ILE A 22 -0.84 -1.32 -11.08
C ILE A 22 0.65 -1.51 -10.79
N ASP A 23 1.51 -0.75 -11.48
CA ASP A 23 2.97 -0.95 -11.45
C ASP A 23 3.58 -0.70 -10.06
N ILE A 24 2.96 0.16 -9.25
CA ILE A 24 3.44 0.45 -7.89
C ILE A 24 3.38 -0.77 -6.95
N PHE A 25 2.65 -1.81 -7.32
CA PHE A 25 2.41 -3.00 -6.49
C PHE A 25 3.30 -4.19 -6.85
N ASP A 26 4.27 -4.03 -7.75
CA ASP A 26 5.21 -5.09 -8.11
C ASP A 26 6.61 -4.56 -8.47
N ALA A 27 7.48 -5.44 -8.96
CA ALA A 27 8.88 -5.16 -9.28
C ALA A 27 9.10 -4.06 -10.32
N ARG A 28 8.05 -3.63 -11.04
CA ARG A 28 8.08 -2.52 -12.01
C ARG A 28 7.96 -1.16 -11.34
N ALA A 29 7.62 -1.12 -10.05
CA ALA A 29 7.51 0.10 -9.27
C ALA A 29 8.82 0.89 -9.31
N ASN A 30 8.71 2.20 -9.52
CA ASN A 30 9.86 3.11 -9.48
C ASN A 30 9.75 4.06 -8.29
N PHE A 31 10.43 3.70 -7.20
CA PHE A 31 10.56 4.52 -6.00
C PHE A 31 12.01 4.99 -5.77
N SER A 32 12.77 5.23 -6.85
CA SER A 32 14.19 5.64 -6.78
C SER A 32 14.42 6.94 -6.01
N ASN A 33 13.41 7.82 -5.92
CA ASN A 33 13.48 9.06 -5.15
C ASN A 33 13.20 8.86 -3.65
N ILE A 34 12.80 7.66 -3.22
CA ILE A 34 12.55 7.30 -1.82
C ILE A 34 13.69 6.42 -1.29
N SER A 35 14.18 5.48 -2.12
CA SER A 35 15.26 4.57 -1.76
C SER A 35 16.06 4.14 -2.98
N ASN A 36 17.34 3.81 -2.77
CA ASN A 36 18.18 3.15 -3.77
C ASN A 36 17.87 1.66 -3.92
N GLU A 37 17.12 1.08 -2.97
CA GLU A 37 16.63 -0.30 -3.05
C GLU A 37 15.42 -0.38 -3.97
N ASN A 38 15.25 -1.52 -4.66
CA ASN A 38 14.01 -1.74 -5.41
C ASN A 38 12.87 -2.01 -4.43
N LEU A 39 11.91 -1.08 -4.35
CA LEU A 39 10.75 -1.16 -3.47
C LEU A 39 9.46 -1.27 -4.28
N PHE A 40 8.45 -1.89 -3.71
CA PHE A 40 7.07 -1.85 -4.20
C PHE A 40 6.11 -1.70 -3.03
N VAL A 41 4.90 -1.20 -3.30
CA VAL A 41 3.82 -1.11 -2.31
C VAL A 41 3.25 -2.50 -2.08
N SER A 42 3.35 -3.00 -0.86
CA SER A 42 2.75 -4.28 -0.47
C SER A 42 1.30 -4.13 -0.05
N ASP A 43 0.97 -3.07 0.68
CA ASP A 43 -0.37 -2.85 1.25
C ASP A 43 -0.67 -1.36 1.44
N ILE A 44 -1.95 -0.98 1.38
CA ILE A 44 -2.43 0.36 1.67
C ILE A 44 -3.69 0.26 2.54
N LEU A 45 -3.54 0.61 3.82
CA LEU A 45 -4.62 0.55 4.80
C LEU A 45 -5.11 1.96 5.14
N GLN A 46 -6.42 2.17 5.07
CA GLN A 46 -7.07 3.42 5.46
C GLN A 46 -8.11 3.15 6.54
N LYS A 47 -8.09 3.97 7.60
CA LYS A 47 -9.14 4.01 8.62
C LYS A 47 -9.68 5.43 8.76
N ALA A 48 -10.99 5.57 8.87
CA ALA A 48 -11.66 6.84 9.12
C ALA A 48 -12.78 6.69 10.14
N ILE A 49 -12.97 7.72 10.96
CA ILE A 49 -14.02 7.81 11.99
C ILE A 49 -14.66 9.19 11.89
N ILE A 50 -15.98 9.24 11.92
CA ILE A 50 -16.77 10.46 12.04
C ILE A 50 -17.75 10.25 13.20
N GLU A 51 -17.75 11.17 14.16
CA GLU A 51 -18.64 11.19 15.30
C GLU A 51 -19.48 12.46 15.28
N VAL A 52 -20.80 12.30 15.34
CA VAL A 52 -21.76 13.40 15.39
C VAL A 52 -22.44 13.38 16.75
N THR A 53 -22.25 14.47 17.50
CA THR A 53 -22.86 14.70 18.80
C THR A 53 -23.77 15.94 18.74
N GLU A 54 -24.35 16.33 19.88
CA GLU A 54 -25.13 17.58 19.97
C GLU A 54 -24.25 18.82 20.10
N ASP A 55 -23.02 18.64 20.58
CA ASP A 55 -22.04 19.71 20.78
C ASP A 55 -21.20 19.96 19.52
N GLY A 56 -21.19 19.03 18.56
CA GLY A 56 -20.47 19.19 17.30
C GLY A 56 -20.25 17.89 16.53
N THR A 57 -19.31 17.93 15.59
CA THR A 57 -18.87 16.77 14.81
C THR A 57 -17.35 16.67 14.89
N GLU A 58 -16.85 15.50 15.26
CA GLU A 58 -15.43 15.17 15.27
C GLU A 58 -15.13 14.13 14.19
N ALA A 59 -14.03 14.32 13.46
CA ALA A 59 -13.64 13.39 12.41
C ALA A 59 -12.12 13.19 12.43
N ALA A 60 -11.70 11.94 12.23
CA ALA A 60 -10.30 11.55 12.17
C ALA A 60 -10.09 10.49 11.09
N ALA A 61 -8.91 10.51 10.45
CA ALA A 61 -8.52 9.48 9.51
C ALA A 61 -7.01 9.21 9.58
N ALA A 62 -6.62 7.98 9.28
CA ALA A 62 -5.24 7.55 9.19
C ALA A 62 -5.06 6.66 7.95
N THR A 63 -3.96 6.86 7.22
CA THR A 63 -3.59 6.04 6.07
C THR A 63 -2.16 5.53 6.26
N ALA A 64 -1.96 4.23 6.08
CA ALA A 64 -0.67 3.58 6.11
C ALA A 64 -0.38 2.96 4.74
N ILE A 65 0.81 3.24 4.21
CA ILE A 65 1.33 2.62 2.98
C ILE A 65 2.54 1.78 3.38
N MET A 66 2.45 0.48 3.14
CA MET A 66 3.55 -0.44 3.42
C MET A 66 4.34 -0.70 2.14
N MET A 67 5.67 -0.64 2.26
CA MET A 67 6.58 -0.93 1.16
C MET A 67 7.45 -2.13 1.51
N ALA A 68 7.65 -3.02 0.53
CA ALA A 68 8.50 -4.18 0.63
C ALA A 68 9.63 -4.10 -0.40
N ARG A 69 10.76 -4.74 -0.11
CA ARG A 69 11.87 -4.86 -1.06
C ARG A 69 11.53 -5.90 -2.12
N CYS A 70 11.84 -5.60 -3.38
CA CYS A 70 11.84 -6.58 -4.43
C CYS A 70 13.10 -7.44 -4.33
N VAL A 71 12.93 -8.76 -4.16
CA VAL A 71 14.06 -9.69 -4.12
C VAL A 71 14.27 -10.23 -5.53
N SER A 72 15.30 -9.73 -6.23
CA SER A 72 15.74 -10.30 -7.49
C SER A 72 16.39 -11.66 -7.20
N GLN A 73 15.70 -12.77 -7.47
CA GLN A 73 16.37 -14.07 -7.48
C GLN A 73 17.29 -14.12 -8.71
N THR A 74 18.61 -14.02 -8.49
CA THR A 74 19.58 -14.35 -9.52
C THR A 74 19.47 -15.84 -9.81
N ILE A 75 18.89 -16.21 -10.95
CA ILE A 75 18.97 -17.59 -11.44
C ILE A 75 20.41 -17.81 -11.90
N ALA A 76 21.22 -18.44 -11.03
CA ALA A 76 22.56 -18.85 -11.40
C ALA A 76 22.48 -20.09 -12.30
N PHE A 77 22.70 -19.89 -13.60
CA PHE A 77 22.84 -20.98 -14.55
C PHE A 77 24.33 -21.31 -14.71
N LYS A 78 24.78 -22.41 -14.09
CA LYS A 78 26.13 -22.96 -14.27
C LYS A 78 26.09 -24.19 -15.18
N ILE A 79 26.78 -24.12 -16.32
CA ILE A 79 27.17 -25.30 -17.10
C ILE A 79 28.64 -25.55 -16.80
N ASP A 80 28.91 -26.54 -15.96
CA ASP A 80 30.25 -27.09 -15.83
C ASP A 80 30.35 -28.27 -16.81
N ARG A 81 31.15 -28.11 -17.86
CA ARG A 81 31.52 -29.18 -18.78
C ARG A 81 33.02 -29.41 -18.60
N THR A 82 33.39 -30.58 -18.09
CA THR A 82 34.78 -31.02 -17.98
C THR A 82 35.02 -32.01 -19.11
N ASP A 83 35.97 -31.71 -19.99
CA ASP A 83 36.53 -32.65 -20.99
C ASP A 83 37.47 -33.65 -20.32
#